data_AF-A0A6J2JRX6-F1
#
_entry.id   AF-A0A6J2JRX6-F1
#
_cell.length_a   1.000
_cell.length_b   1.000
_cell.length_c   1.000
_cell.angle_alpha   90.00
_cell.angle_beta   90.00
_cell.angle_gamma   90.00
#
_symmetry.space_group_name_H-M   'P 1'
#
loop_
_entity.id
_entity.type
_entity.pdbx_description
1 polymer ?
#
loop_
_entity_poly.entity_id
_entity_poly.type
_entity_poly.pdbx_seq_one_letter_code
_entity_poly.pdbx_strand_id
1 'polypeptide(L)'
;MNIILRRLGIIMMLMCYVILGACNEIYPSKSKLLSRRRRYVAFPEGSSFSCAGCMTVGLIGQPAPSTAPGTFTFGLNWAIAYELPNATETTAFYTQKYKYKKPVHQRRSRRELYEKIETILDRLVDTCLHHWALSTHQLHVSGMST
;
A
#
# COMPACT_ATOMS: atom_id res chain seq x y z
N MET A 1 -51.24 -1.36 12.89
CA MET A 1 -49.80 -1.50 13.18
C MET A 1 -48.94 -1.68 11.91
N ASN A 2 -49.34 -2.54 10.96
CA ASN A 2 -48.53 -2.86 9.76
C ASN A 2 -48.34 -1.71 8.76
N ILE A 3 -49.33 -0.81 8.60
CA ILE A 3 -49.23 0.34 7.68
C ILE A 3 -48.23 1.40 8.16
N ILE A 4 -48.14 1.63 9.46
CA ILE A 4 -47.20 2.59 10.05
C ILE A 4 -45.78 2.04 9.92
N LEU A 5 -45.57 0.76 10.22
CA LEU A 5 -44.28 0.08 10.04
C LEU A 5 -43.80 0.13 8.58
N ARG A 6 -44.71 -0.05 7.62
CA ARG A 6 -44.40 -0.01 6.19
C ARG A 6 -44.05 1.40 5.71
N ARG A 7 -44.72 2.42 6.23
CA ARG A 7 -44.39 3.84 5.96
C ARG A 7 -43.05 4.25 6.58
N LEU A 8 -42.77 3.82 7.81
CA LEU A 8 -41.47 4.02 8.47
C LEU A 8 -40.34 3.34 7.70
N GLY A 9 -40.56 2.11 7.22
CA GLY A 9 -39.58 1.40 6.38
C GLY A 9 -39.26 2.14 5.08
N ILE A 10 -40.27 2.70 4.41
CA ILE A 10 -40.07 3.50 3.20
C ILE A 10 -39.29 4.79 3.51
N ILE A 11 -39.63 5.48 4.60
CA ILE A 11 -38.92 6.70 5.02
C ILE A 11 -37.44 6.40 5.31
N MET A 12 -37.15 5.30 6.02
CA MET A 12 -35.78 4.88 6.31
C MET A 12 -34.99 4.54 5.05
N MET A 13 -35.61 3.88 4.06
CA MET A 13 -34.98 3.57 2.78
C MET A 13 -34.68 4.83 1.95
N LEU A 14 -35.60 5.81 1.95
CA LEU A 14 -35.40 7.10 1.26
C LEU A 14 -34.29 7.92 1.91
N MET A 15 -34.26 7.98 3.24
CA MET A 15 -33.18 8.65 3.99
C MET A 15 -31.82 7.97 3.72
N CYS A 16 -31.77 6.64 3.70
CA CYS A 16 -30.56 5.90 3.37
C CYS A 16 -30.06 6.21 1.95
N TYR A 17 -30.97 6.27 0.97
CA TYR A 17 -30.63 6.60 -0.41
C TYR A 17 -30.05 8.02 -0.55
N VAL A 18 -30.62 9.01 0.15
CA VAL A 18 -30.12 10.39 0.16
C VAL A 18 -28.74 10.49 0.81
N ILE A 19 -28.53 9.79 1.94
CA ILE A 19 -27.23 9.77 2.64
C ILE A 19 -26.15 9.11 1.77
N LEU A 20 -26.45 7.98 1.14
CA LEU A 20 -25.53 7.30 0.22
C LEU A 20 -25.19 8.15 -1.01
N GLY A 21 -26.16 8.89 -1.57
CA GLY A 21 -25.94 9.85 -2.65
C GLY A 21 -24.99 10.98 -2.23
N ALA A 22 -25.21 11.58 -1.05
CA ALA A 22 -24.33 12.62 -0.51
C ALA A 22 -22.92 12.11 -0.20
N CYS A 23 -22.78 10.87 0.29
CA CYS A 23 -21.47 10.26 0.51
C CYS A 23 -20.69 10.05 -0.78
N ASN A 24 -21.36 9.73 -1.90
CA ASN A 24 -20.71 9.58 -3.21
C ASN A 24 -20.15 10.91 -3.75
N GLU A 25 -20.78 12.05 -3.44
CA GLU A 25 -20.24 13.39 -3.79
C GLU A 25 -19.00 13.76 -2.98
N ILE A 26 -18.88 13.24 -1.75
CA ILE A 26 -17.71 13.48 -0.89
C ILE A 26 -16.52 12.61 -1.33
N TYR A 27 -16.74 11.52 -2.06
CA TYR A 27 -15.63 10.77 -2.65
C TYR A 27 -14.90 11.69 -3.64
N PRO A 28 -13.62 12.05 -3.36
CA PRO A 28 -12.92 12.99 -4.20
C PRO A 28 -12.76 12.36 -5.59
N SER A 29 -13.57 12.85 -6.54
CA SER A 29 -13.37 12.67 -7.97
C SER A 29 -11.89 12.90 -8.24
N LYS A 30 -11.22 11.92 -8.84
CA LYS A 30 -9.77 11.92 -9.09
C LYS A 30 -9.41 13.18 -9.87
N SER A 31 -9.09 14.26 -9.15
CA SER A 31 -8.69 15.53 -9.73
C SER A 31 -7.44 15.27 -10.58
N LYS A 32 -7.46 15.67 -11.85
CA LYS A 32 -6.31 15.59 -12.76
C LYS A 32 -5.07 16.08 -12.03
N LEU A 33 -4.15 15.16 -11.81
CA LEU A 33 -2.93 15.35 -11.03
C LEU A 33 -2.00 16.26 -11.83
N LEU A 34 -2.13 17.57 -11.64
CA LEU A 34 -1.11 18.52 -12.09
C LEU A 34 0.22 18.08 -11.49
N SER A 35 1.20 17.84 -12.37
CA SER A 35 2.56 17.35 -12.07
C SER A 35 3.42 18.41 -11.35
N ARG A 36 2.86 19.11 -10.36
CA ARG A 36 3.62 19.98 -9.47
C ARG A 36 4.25 19.12 -8.39
N ARG A 37 5.54 19.33 -8.11
CA ARG A 37 6.30 18.68 -7.04
C ARG A 37 5.54 18.84 -5.71
N ARG A 38 4.97 17.75 -5.19
CA ARG A 38 4.24 17.76 -3.91
C ARG A 38 5.21 18.24 -2.81
N ARG A 39 4.91 19.38 -2.20
CA ARG A 39 5.57 19.82 -0.96
C ARG A 39 4.77 19.20 0.17
N TYR A 40 5.41 18.32 0.94
CA TYR A 40 4.80 17.71 2.10
C TYR A 40 4.90 18.72 3.25
N VAL A 41 3.79 18.93 3.95
CA VAL A 41 3.81 19.62 5.24
C VAL A 41 4.22 18.53 6.24
N ALA A 42 5.48 18.56 6.66
CA ALA A 42 5.97 17.65 7.68
C ALA A 42 5.74 18.32 9.04
N PHE A 43 4.96 17.66 9.89
CA PHE A 43 4.68 18.16 11.23
C PHE A 43 5.81 17.75 12.18
N PRO A 44 6.14 18.57 13.19
CA PRO A 44 7.17 18.25 14.18
C PRO A 44 6.80 17.00 15.00
N GLU A 45 7.81 16.34 15.58
CA GLU A 45 7.59 15.14 16.39
C GLU A 45 6.63 15.42 17.54
N GLY A 46 5.65 14.53 17.73
CA GLY A 46 4.63 14.66 18.78
C GLY A 46 3.38 15.46 18.40
N SER A 47 3.22 15.88 17.13
CA SER A 47 1.94 16.46 16.69
C SER A 47 0.85 15.39 16.52
N SER A 48 -0.32 15.63 17.07
CA SER A 48 -1.50 14.76 16.93
C SER A 48 -2.72 15.54 16.46
N PHE A 49 -3.58 14.88 15.69
CA PHE A 49 -4.87 15.41 15.24
C PHE A 49 -5.94 14.64 15.97
N SER A 50 -6.73 15.34 16.77
CA SER A 50 -7.87 14.76 17.48
C SER A 50 -9.17 15.44 17.05
N CYS A 51 -10.19 14.62 16.84
CA CYS A 51 -11.55 15.08 16.58
C CYS A 51 -12.48 14.36 17.53
N ALA A 52 -13.30 15.12 18.25
CA ALA A 52 -14.29 14.60 19.18
C ALA A 52 -15.68 15.11 18.77
N GLY A 53 -16.63 14.19 18.68
CA GLY A 53 -18.03 14.46 18.40
C GLY A 53 -18.89 13.99 19.57
N CYS A 54 -19.62 14.93 20.16
CA CYS A 54 -20.60 14.67 21.21
C CYS A 54 -21.98 14.99 20.67
N MET A 55 -22.90 14.04 20.71
CA MET A 55 -24.28 14.22 20.28
C MET A 55 -25.22 13.70 21.36
N THR A 56 -26.22 14.50 21.72
CA THR A 56 -27.27 14.12 22.66
C THR A 56 -28.60 14.16 21.93
N VAL A 57 -29.25 13.01 21.85
CA VAL A 57 -30.56 12.86 21.20
C VAL A 57 -31.60 12.59 22.26
N GLY A 58 -32.55 13.51 22.41
CA GLY A 58 -33.74 13.31 23.24
C GLY A 58 -34.68 12.32 22.55
N LEU A 59 -34.95 11.19 23.19
CA LEU A 59 -35.89 10.18 22.72
C LEU A 59 -37.27 10.48 23.30
N ILE A 60 -38.16 11.06 22.48
CA ILE A 60 -39.59 11.19 22.80
C ILE A 60 -40.25 9.87 22.43
N GLY A 61 -40.58 9.03 23.41
CA GLY A 61 -41.08 7.70 23.06
C GLY A 61 -41.67 6.81 24.16
N GLN A 62 -41.86 7.28 25.40
CA GLN A 62 -42.52 6.46 26.42
C GLN A 62 -43.89 7.04 26.79
N PRO A 63 -44.97 6.23 26.86
CA PRO A 63 -46.23 6.65 27.45
C PRO A 63 -45.99 6.80 28.96
N ALA A 64 -45.67 8.03 29.37
CA ALA A 64 -45.59 8.33 30.78
C ALA A 64 -47.01 8.45 31.35
N PRO A 65 -47.22 8.11 32.64
CA PRO A 65 -48.48 8.41 33.32
C PRO A 65 -48.78 9.91 33.17
N SER A 66 -50.08 10.25 33.15
CA SER A 66 -50.67 11.56 32.80
C SER A 66 -50.15 12.79 33.54
N THR A 67 -49.14 12.65 34.41
CA THR A 67 -48.61 13.66 35.32
C THR A 67 -47.22 14.18 34.93
N ALA A 68 -46.42 13.47 34.13
CA ALA A 68 -45.12 13.99 33.65
C ALA A 68 -44.59 13.26 32.40
N PRO A 69 -44.21 13.95 31.31
CA PRO A 69 -43.61 13.31 30.13
C PRO A 69 -42.21 12.75 30.45
N GLY A 70 -42.02 11.43 30.30
CA GLY A 70 -40.74 10.76 30.49
C GLY A 70 -39.79 11.04 29.32
N THR A 71 -38.85 11.95 29.51
CA THR A 71 -37.81 12.27 28.52
C THR A 71 -36.58 11.39 28.76
N PHE A 72 -36.44 10.31 28.00
CA PHE A 72 -35.21 9.52 27.98
C PHE A 72 -34.23 10.19 27.02
N THR A 73 -33.00 10.44 27.44
CA THR A 73 -31.98 11.10 26.59
C THR A 73 -30.82 10.13 26.38
N PHE A 74 -30.45 9.91 25.12
CA PHE A 74 -29.30 9.08 24.75
C PHE A 74 -28.13 9.98 24.33
N GLY A 75 -26.97 9.78 24.95
CA GLY A 75 -25.73 10.46 24.62
C GLY A 75 -24.81 9.55 23.80
N LEU A 76 -24.37 10.02 22.63
CA LEU A 76 -23.34 9.40 21.82
C LEU A 76 -22.10 10.28 21.83
N ASN A 77 -21.00 9.75 22.36
CA ASN A 77 -19.70 10.41 22.34
C ASN A 77 -18.74 9.53 21.56
N TRP A 78 -18.09 10.09 20.54
CA TRP A 78 -17.03 9.42 19.80
C TRP A 78 -15.85 10.35 19.63
N ALA A 79 -14.65 9.80 19.68
CA ALA A 79 -13.42 10.54 19.48
C ALA A 79 -12.45 9.70 18.65
N ILE A 80 -11.76 10.35 17.72
CA ILE A 80 -10.67 9.76 16.96
C ILE A 80 -9.43 10.60 17.20
N ALA A 81 -8.33 9.93 17.54
CA ALA A 81 -7.01 10.52 17.60
C ALA A 81 -6.15 9.84 16.53
N TYR A 82 -5.57 10.65 15.65
CA TYR A 82 -4.64 10.21 14.61
C TYR A 82 -3.32 10.93 14.79
N GLU A 83 -2.23 10.17 14.82
CA GLU A 83 -0.89 10.73 14.84
C GLU A 83 -0.50 11.19 13.44
N LEU A 84 -0.04 12.45 13.30
CA LEU A 84 0.33 12.96 11.99
C LEU A 84 1.66 12.34 11.55
N PRO A 85 1.81 12.03 10.25
CA PRO A 85 3.05 11.45 9.74
C PRO A 85 4.24 12.39 9.96
N ASN A 86 5.22 11.90 10.71
CA ASN A 86 6.42 12.63 11.11
C ASN A 86 7.43 12.76 9.95
N ALA A 87 8.21 13.84 9.95
CA ALA A 87 9.28 14.13 8.98
C ALA A 87 10.31 12.99 8.89
N THR A 88 10.62 12.32 9.99
CA THR A 88 11.62 11.25 10.09
C THR A 88 11.14 9.94 9.46
N GLU A 89 9.89 9.52 9.73
CA GLU A 89 9.31 8.32 9.11
C GLU A 89 9.06 8.50 7.62
N THR A 90 8.57 9.66 7.20
CA THR A 90 8.29 9.95 5.79
C THR A 90 9.57 9.98 4.96
N THR A 91 10.65 10.58 5.46
CA THR A 91 11.95 10.55 4.77
C THR A 91 12.57 9.15 4.75
N ALA A 92 12.47 8.37 5.84
CA ALA A 92 12.93 6.97 5.83
C ALA A 92 12.15 6.12 4.82
N PHE A 93 10.82 6.22 4.79
CA PHE A 93 9.95 5.50 3.86
C PHE A 93 10.23 5.89 2.39
N TYR A 94 10.33 7.20 2.09
CA TYR A 94 10.66 7.68 0.75
C TYR A 94 12.07 7.25 0.33
N THR A 95 13.05 7.37 1.23
CA THR A 95 14.44 7.01 0.95
C THR A 95 14.57 5.51 0.76
N GLN A 96 13.89 4.66 1.53
CA GLN A 96 13.90 3.20 1.37
C GLN A 96 13.24 2.77 0.06
N LYS A 97 12.10 3.37 -0.31
CA LYS A 97 11.38 3.07 -1.56
C LYS A 97 12.13 3.57 -2.81
N TYR A 98 12.90 4.66 -2.70
CA TYR A 98 13.67 5.23 -3.82
C TYR A 98 15.18 4.92 -3.80
N LYS A 99 15.77 4.37 -2.72
CA LYS A 99 17.21 4.03 -2.63
C LYS A 99 17.59 2.92 -3.60
N TYR A 100 16.68 1.99 -3.86
CA TYR A 100 16.89 0.93 -4.84
C TYR A 100 16.45 1.40 -6.22
N LYS A 101 17.10 2.48 -6.71
CA LYS A 101 16.95 2.89 -8.10
C LYS A 101 17.42 1.74 -9.01
N LYS A 102 16.55 1.33 -9.95
CA LYS A 102 16.80 0.44 -11.10
C LYS A 102 18.26 0.40 -11.63
N PRO A 103 18.99 1.52 -11.79
CA PRO A 103 20.41 1.50 -12.20
C PRO A 103 21.35 0.67 -11.31
N VAL A 104 21.16 0.62 -9.98
CA VAL A 104 22.07 -0.15 -9.10
C VAL A 104 21.82 -1.65 -9.23
N HIS A 105 20.56 -2.07 -9.33
CA HIS A 105 20.20 -3.47 -9.55
C HIS A 105 20.65 -3.96 -10.94
N GLN A 106 20.49 -3.12 -11.96
CA GLN A 106 20.96 -3.42 -13.32
C GLN A 106 22.50 -3.52 -13.40
N ARG A 107 23.24 -2.75 -12.59
CA ARG A 107 24.71 -2.88 -12.49
C ARG A 107 25.14 -4.20 -11.83
N ARG A 108 24.44 -4.66 -10.77
CA ARG A 108 24.76 -5.95 -10.12
C ARG A 108 24.50 -7.14 -11.04
N SER A 109 23.34 -7.16 -11.70
CA SER A 109 22.99 -8.20 -12.67
C SER A 109 23.98 -8.29 -13.84
N ARG A 110 24.50 -7.15 -14.34
CA ARG A 110 25.54 -7.17 -15.38
C ARG A 110 26.87 -7.74 -14.90
N ARG A 111 27.30 -7.45 -13.66
CA ARG A 111 28.55 -7.99 -13.11
C ARG A 111 28.49 -9.52 -12.98
N GLU A 112 27.39 -10.03 -12.43
CA GLU A 112 27.17 -11.48 -12.29
C GLU A 112 27.13 -12.20 -13.64
N LEU A 113 26.60 -11.57 -14.69
CA LEU A 113 26.61 -12.14 -16.04
C LEU A 113 28.02 -12.25 -16.61
N TYR A 114 28.82 -11.19 -16.53
CA TYR A 114 30.18 -11.20 -17.08
C TYR A 114 31.09 -12.18 -16.33
N GLU A 115 30.96 -12.29 -15.01
CA GLU A 115 31.69 -13.25 -14.18
C GLU A 115 31.36 -14.71 -14.57
N LYS A 116 30.09 -14.99 -14.89
CA LYS A 116 29.69 -16.30 -15.42
C LYS A 116 30.22 -16.55 -16.83
N ILE A 117 30.29 -15.53 -17.67
CA ILE A 117 30.84 -15.66 -19.03
C ILE A 117 32.34 -15.93 -18.98
N GLU A 118 33.08 -15.25 -18.11
CA GLU A 118 34.52 -15.45 -17.90
C GLU A 118 34.81 -16.89 -17.46
N THR A 119 34.11 -17.38 -16.44
CA THR A 119 34.26 -18.78 -15.98
C THR A 119 33.88 -19.83 -17.03
N ILE A 120 32.98 -19.52 -17.96
CA ILE A 120 32.67 -20.42 -19.09
C ILE A 120 33.80 -20.38 -20.12
N LEU A 121 34.30 -19.20 -20.46
CA LEU A 121 35.38 -19.03 -21.44
C LEU A 121 36.66 -19.73 -20.98
N ASP A 122 37.03 -19.61 -19.71
CA ASP A 122 38.20 -20.29 -19.15
C ASP A 122 38.07 -21.82 -19.28
N ARG A 123 36.90 -22.37 -18.94
CA ARG A 123 36.65 -23.82 -19.07
C ARG A 123 36.71 -24.31 -20.51
N LEU A 124 36.21 -23.50 -21.46
CA LEU A 124 36.25 -23.84 -22.88
C LEU A 124 37.68 -23.83 -23.42
N VAL A 125 38.49 -22.86 -23.00
CA VAL A 125 39.91 -22.78 -23.37
C VAL A 125 40.66 -24.01 -22.83
N ASP A 126 40.48 -24.34 -21.56
CA ASP A 126 41.17 -25.49 -20.92
C ASP A 126 40.78 -26.83 -21.55
N THR A 127 39.50 -27.03 -21.85
CA THR A 127 39.02 -28.26 -22.51
C THR A 127 39.52 -28.38 -23.94
N CYS A 128 39.60 -27.28 -24.69
CA CYS A 128 40.18 -27.30 -26.03
C CYS A 128 41.68 -27.59 -25.99
N LEU A 129 42.40 -27.03 -25.01
CA LEU A 129 43.83 -27.30 -24.79
C LEU A 129 44.07 -28.78 -24.46
N HIS A 130 43.27 -29.36 -23.57
CA HIS A 130 43.33 -30.78 -23.22
C HIS A 130 43.03 -31.68 -24.44
N HIS A 131 42.03 -31.33 -25.24
CA HIS A 131 41.67 -32.10 -26.44
C HIS A 131 42.77 -32.01 -27.52
N TRP A 132 43.37 -30.82 -27.71
CA TRP A 132 44.48 -30.64 -28.63
C TRP A 132 45.72 -31.43 -28.18
N ALA A 133 46.04 -31.39 -26.89
CA ALA A 133 47.12 -32.17 -26.30
C ALA A 133 46.89 -33.69 -26.47
N LEU A 134 45.69 -34.20 -26.20
CA LEU A 134 45.35 -35.61 -26.47
C LEU A 134 45.46 -35.97 -27.96
N SER A 135 45.03 -35.07 -28.86
CA SER A 135 45.12 -35.30 -30.30
C SER A 135 46.58 -35.34 -30.78
N THR A 136 47.46 -34.50 -30.24
CA THR A 136 48.90 -34.57 -30.53
C THR A 136 49.55 -35.83 -29.97
N HIS A 137 49.13 -36.29 -28.79
CA HIS A 137 49.63 -37.52 -28.18
C HIS A 137 49.23 -38.76 -28.98
N GLN A 138 47.98 -38.82 -29.48
CA GLN A 138 47.50 -39.92 -30.33
C GLN A 138 48.26 -39.98 -31.67
N LEU A 139 48.53 -38.83 -32.29
CA LEU A 139 49.32 -38.77 -33.54
C LEU A 139 50.76 -39.23 -33.32
N HIS A 140 51.37 -38.89 -32.18
CA HIS A 140 52.73 -39.31 -31.85
C HIS A 140 52.83 -40.83 -31.59
N VAL A 141 51.87 -41.42 -30.88
CA VAL A 141 51.81 -42.87 -30.64
C VAL A 141 51.56 -43.66 -31.94
N SER A 142 50.72 -43.14 -32.84
CA SER A 142 50.40 -43.80 -34.13
C SER A 142 51.56 -43.76 -35.14
N GLY A 143 52.44 -42.75 -35.06
CA GLY A 143 53.63 -42.64 -35.90
C GLY A 143 54.82 -43.50 -35.45
N MET A 144 54.73 -44.15 -34.28
CA MET A 144 55.77 -45.02 -33.73
C MET A 144 55.46 -46.51 -33.92
N SER A 145 54.30 -46.85 -34.51
CA SER A 145 53.81 -48.20 -34.77
C SER A 145 53.85 -48.62 -36.25
N THR A 146 54.67 -47.96 -37.09
CA THR A 146 54.90 -48.32 -38.50
C THR A 146 56.37 -48.59 -38.77
#